data_AF-A0A969UCI2-F1
#
_entry.id   AF-A0A969UCI2-F1
#
_cell.length_a   1.000
_cell.length_b   1.000
_cell.length_c   1.000
_cell.angle_alpha   90.00
_cell.angle_beta   90.00
_cell.angle_gamma   90.00
#
_symmetry.space_group_name_H-M   'P 1'
#
loop_
_entity.id
_entity.type
_entity.pdbx_description
1 polymer ?
#
loop_
_entity_poly.entity_id
_entity_poly.type
_entity_poly.pdbx_seq_one_letter_code
_entity_poly.pdbx_strand_id
1 'polypeptide(L)'
;MSPSLKDAMPDPFVLADMESAANRIAAAILTGETTGVFGDYDVDGSCGAAILKLYFNALDAPLEVYLPDRLLEGYGPTIEAFRALKDRGASLIVTVDCGAAAHQAIGEAAAEGLDVVVLDHHQMEGPAPAGAWATVNPNRADDASGLTLLSAAGVVFMTIVAVNRALRARGYFASRREPDLKSFLGSHGAWTGFAI
;
A
#
# COMPACT_ATOMS: atom_id res chain seq x y z
N MET A 1 -23.72 -2.40 -24.82
CA MET A 1 -23.15 -1.57 -23.74
C MET A 1 -21.67 -1.89 -23.68
N SER A 2 -20.79 -0.89 -23.67
CA SER A 2 -19.34 -1.11 -23.51
C SER A 2 -19.03 -1.02 -22.02
N PRO A 3 -18.84 -2.14 -21.30
CA PRO A 3 -18.53 -2.09 -19.88
C PRO A 3 -17.23 -1.30 -19.68
N SER A 4 -17.24 -0.32 -18.79
CA SER A 4 -16.03 0.40 -18.42
C SER A 4 -15.46 -0.18 -17.13
N LEU A 5 -14.13 -0.05 -16.94
CA LEU A 5 -13.48 -0.45 -15.69
C LEU A 5 -14.12 0.22 -14.46
N LYS A 6 -14.67 1.43 -14.63
CA LYS A 6 -15.39 2.17 -13.59
C LYS A 6 -16.69 1.47 -13.17
N ASP A 7 -17.34 0.76 -14.08
CA ASP A 7 -18.59 0.03 -13.81
C ASP A 7 -18.33 -1.36 -13.23
N ALA A 8 -17.10 -1.88 -13.36
CA ALA A 8 -16.69 -3.21 -12.93
C ALA A 8 -15.86 -3.22 -11.62
N MET A 9 -15.30 -2.08 -11.22
CA MET A 9 -14.55 -1.96 -9.97
C MET A 9 -15.48 -1.65 -8.80
N PRO A 10 -15.41 -2.40 -7.68
CA PRO A 10 -16.12 -2.04 -6.48
C PRO A 10 -15.62 -0.69 -5.92
N ASP A 11 -16.41 -0.05 -5.07
CA ASP A 11 -15.95 1.12 -4.33
C ASP A 11 -14.86 0.68 -3.34
N PRO A 12 -13.63 1.23 -3.35
CA PRO A 12 -12.58 0.77 -2.43
C PRO A 12 -12.96 0.82 -0.95
N PHE A 13 -13.83 1.76 -0.55
CA PHE A 13 -14.24 1.92 0.84
C PHE A 13 -15.16 0.81 1.37
N VAL A 14 -15.50 -0.19 0.54
CA VAL A 14 -16.13 -1.43 1.05
C VAL A 14 -15.14 -2.33 1.79
N LEU A 15 -13.83 -2.16 1.56
CA LEU A 15 -12.78 -2.86 2.31
C LEU A 15 -12.57 -2.17 3.67
N ALA A 16 -12.48 -2.97 4.72
CA ALA A 16 -12.21 -2.50 6.07
C ALA A 16 -10.89 -1.71 6.11
N ASP A 17 -10.89 -0.60 6.87
CA ASP A 17 -9.79 0.38 7.01
C ASP A 17 -9.31 1.07 5.73
N MET A 18 -9.89 0.81 4.55
CA MET A 18 -9.41 1.43 3.30
C MET A 18 -9.45 2.95 3.34
N GLU A 19 -10.49 3.54 3.92
CA GLU A 19 -10.57 5.00 4.07
C GLU A 19 -9.48 5.54 5.02
N SER A 20 -9.19 4.85 6.12
CA SER A 20 -8.11 5.22 7.05
C SER A 20 -6.74 5.16 6.37
N ALA A 21 -6.44 4.04 5.69
CA ALA A 21 -5.22 3.84 4.93
C ALA A 21 -5.04 4.91 3.86
N ALA A 22 -6.06 5.13 3.03
CA ALA A 22 -6.03 6.10 1.95
C ALA A 22 -5.80 7.53 2.46
N ASN A 23 -6.44 7.91 3.56
CA ASN A 23 -6.29 9.23 4.16
C ASN A 23 -4.89 9.47 4.73
N ARG A 24 -4.26 8.45 5.32
CA ARG A 24 -2.89 8.54 5.87
C ARG A 24 -1.84 8.61 4.79
N ILE A 25 -1.96 7.78 3.75
CA ILE A 25 -1.07 7.82 2.59
C ILE A 25 -1.23 9.16 1.85
N ALA A 26 -2.46 9.62 1.63
CA ALA A 26 -2.70 10.94 1.03
C ALA A 26 -2.14 12.08 1.89
N ALA A 27 -2.18 11.97 3.22
CA ALA A 27 -1.54 12.94 4.10
C ALA A 27 -0.03 12.99 3.88
N ALA A 28 0.65 11.84 3.87
CA ALA A 28 2.10 11.76 3.61
C ALA A 28 2.49 12.43 2.27
N ILE A 29 1.72 12.15 1.21
CA ILE A 29 1.94 12.75 -0.12
C ILE A 29 1.78 14.29 -0.06
N LEU A 30 0.76 14.79 0.64
CA LEU A 30 0.49 16.23 0.75
C LEU A 30 1.54 16.98 1.57
N THR A 31 2.06 16.34 2.61
CA THR A 31 3.06 16.91 3.52
C THR A 31 4.49 16.71 3.02
N GLY A 32 4.70 15.89 1.98
CA GLY A 32 6.02 15.56 1.45
C GLY A 32 6.81 14.61 2.35
N GLU A 33 6.12 13.84 3.20
CA GLU A 33 6.72 12.77 3.99
C GLU A 33 7.23 11.63 3.10
N THR A 34 8.43 11.11 3.39
CA THR A 34 8.92 9.90 2.75
C THR A 34 8.10 8.71 3.21
N THR A 35 7.51 8.00 2.24
CA THR A 35 6.83 6.71 2.48
C THR A 35 7.80 5.56 2.19
N GLY A 36 7.96 4.62 3.12
CA GLY A 36 8.64 3.35 2.89
C GLY A 36 7.64 2.29 2.46
N VAL A 37 7.98 1.50 1.46
CA VAL A 37 7.23 0.29 1.09
C VAL A 37 8.06 -0.91 1.50
N PHE A 38 7.47 -1.79 2.30
CA PHE A 38 8.02 -3.12 2.58
C PHE A 38 7.17 -4.15 1.82
N GLY A 39 7.68 -4.72 0.74
CA GLY A 39 6.96 -5.74 -0.03
C GLY A 39 7.48 -7.14 0.27
N ASP A 40 6.64 -8.18 0.17
CA ASP A 40 7.16 -9.55 0.04
C ASP A 40 7.93 -9.71 -1.28
N TYR A 41 8.89 -10.62 -1.31
CA TYR A 41 9.80 -10.78 -2.45
C TYR A 41 9.19 -11.58 -3.60
N ASP A 42 8.01 -12.20 -3.40
CA ASP A 42 7.36 -12.94 -4.46
C ASP A 42 6.77 -12.01 -5.54
N VAL A 43 6.12 -12.59 -6.55
CA VAL A 43 5.60 -11.82 -7.68
C VAL A 43 4.45 -10.88 -7.25
N ASP A 44 3.57 -11.29 -6.33
CA ASP A 44 2.43 -10.46 -5.93
C ASP A 44 2.90 -9.28 -5.07
N GLY A 45 3.76 -9.54 -4.09
CA GLY A 45 4.42 -8.52 -3.27
C GLY A 45 5.24 -7.52 -4.10
N SER A 46 6.08 -8.02 -5.01
CA SER A 46 6.91 -7.16 -5.89
C SER A 46 6.05 -6.36 -6.89
N CYS A 47 4.99 -6.94 -7.45
CA CYS A 47 4.08 -6.23 -8.34
C CYS A 47 3.32 -5.12 -7.60
N GLY A 48 2.82 -5.38 -6.39
CA GLY A 48 2.18 -4.37 -5.56
C GLY A 48 3.14 -3.22 -5.19
N ALA A 49 4.37 -3.53 -4.79
CA ALA A 49 5.39 -2.53 -4.52
C ALA A 49 5.71 -1.66 -5.75
N ALA A 50 5.80 -2.28 -6.94
CA ALA A 50 6.01 -1.57 -8.20
C ALA A 50 4.83 -0.63 -8.54
N ILE A 51 3.58 -1.06 -8.33
CA ILE A 51 2.41 -0.21 -8.53
C ILE A 51 2.48 1.04 -7.64
N LEU A 52 2.81 0.89 -6.36
CA LEU A 52 3.01 2.03 -5.45
C LEU A 52 4.14 2.94 -5.91
N LYS A 53 5.29 2.38 -6.30
CA LYS A 53 6.42 3.17 -6.77
C LYS A 53 6.09 3.98 -8.02
N LEU A 54 5.42 3.37 -9.00
CA LEU A 54 4.98 4.05 -10.23
C LEU A 54 3.95 5.15 -9.93
N TYR A 55 3.01 4.89 -9.02
CA TYR A 55 2.01 5.87 -8.61
C TYR A 55 2.64 7.07 -7.89
N PHE A 56 3.53 6.84 -6.91
CA PHE A 56 4.21 7.92 -6.20
C PHE A 56 5.13 8.74 -7.11
N ASN A 57 5.86 8.07 -8.03
CA ASN A 57 6.66 8.76 -9.04
C ASN A 57 5.79 9.67 -9.92
N ALA A 58 4.59 9.22 -10.33
CA ALA A 58 3.67 10.04 -11.13
C ALA A 58 3.12 11.26 -10.37
N LEU A 59 3.24 11.29 -9.05
CA LEU A 59 2.84 12.40 -8.18
C LEU A 59 4.02 13.27 -7.71
N ASP A 60 5.24 12.94 -8.13
CA ASP A 60 6.50 13.51 -7.63
C ASP A 60 6.64 13.40 -6.09
N ALA A 61 6.14 12.31 -5.50
CA ALA A 61 6.15 12.07 -4.06
C ALA A 61 7.29 11.11 -3.65
N PRO A 62 7.97 11.34 -2.51
CA PRO A 62 9.09 10.51 -2.06
C PRO A 62 8.62 9.12 -1.59
N LEU A 63 9.21 8.08 -2.17
CA LEU A 63 8.95 6.69 -1.81
C LEU A 63 10.21 5.83 -1.90
N GLU A 64 10.52 5.11 -0.82
CA GLU A 64 11.57 4.10 -0.72
C GLU A 64 10.95 2.70 -0.81
N VAL A 65 11.62 1.77 -1.49
CA VAL A 65 11.17 0.37 -1.57
C VAL A 65 12.20 -0.53 -0.89
N TYR A 66 11.71 -1.45 -0.06
CA TYR A 66 12.46 -2.50 0.58
C TYR A 66 11.80 -3.84 0.25
N LEU A 67 12.57 -4.74 -0.37
CA LEU A 67 12.20 -6.14 -0.56
C LEU A 67 13.21 -6.99 0.23
N PRO A 68 12.76 -7.81 1.20
CA PRO A 68 13.65 -8.57 2.07
C PRO A 68 14.34 -9.70 1.31
N ASP A 69 15.56 -10.05 1.73
CA ASP A 69 16.17 -11.32 1.33
C ASP A 69 15.64 -12.45 2.23
N ARG A 70 14.73 -13.28 1.69
CA ARG A 70 14.10 -14.37 2.46
C ARG A 70 15.11 -15.35 3.08
N LEU A 71 16.27 -15.55 2.45
CA LEU A 71 17.26 -16.50 2.95
C LEU A 71 18.00 -15.96 4.16
N LEU A 72 18.17 -14.64 4.23
CA LEU A 72 18.93 -13.96 5.29
C LEU A 72 18.02 -13.46 6.42
N GLU A 73 16.84 -12.95 6.07
CA GLU A 73 15.96 -12.20 6.99
C GLU A 73 14.74 -13.00 7.46
N GLY A 74 14.41 -14.11 6.79
CA GLY A 74 13.23 -14.91 7.10
C GLY A 74 11.96 -14.39 6.42
N TYR A 75 10.80 -14.65 7.04
CA TYR A 75 9.50 -14.33 6.47
C TYR A 75 8.86 -13.11 7.15
N GLY A 76 8.38 -12.18 6.32
CA GLY A 76 7.58 -11.04 6.75
C GLY A 76 8.36 -9.91 7.40
N PRO A 77 7.66 -8.83 7.81
CA PRO A 77 8.30 -7.64 8.35
C PRO A 77 8.92 -7.87 9.73
N THR A 78 10.12 -7.33 9.93
CA THR A 78 10.80 -7.24 11.22
C THR A 78 10.93 -5.79 11.66
N ILE A 79 11.14 -5.56 12.95
CA ILE A 79 11.39 -4.20 13.46
C ILE A 79 12.70 -3.64 12.89
N GLU A 80 13.71 -4.47 12.65
CA GLU A 80 14.97 -4.07 12.04
C GLU A 80 14.76 -3.53 10.62
N ALA A 81 13.93 -4.19 9.81
CA ALA A 81 13.62 -3.70 8.47
C ALA A 81 12.82 -2.39 8.49
N PHE A 82 11.89 -2.25 9.44
CA PHE A 82 11.17 -0.99 9.64
C PHE A 82 12.09 0.15 10.08
N ARG A 83 13.03 -0.11 11.00
CA ARG A 83 14.07 0.86 11.38
C ARG A 83 14.98 1.20 10.22
N ALA A 84 15.34 0.23 9.37
CA ALA A 84 16.14 0.49 8.17
C ALA A 84 15.43 1.39 7.14
N LEU A 85 14.09 1.30 7.02
CA LEU A 85 13.30 2.25 6.22
C LEU A 85 13.21 3.62 6.90
N LYS A 86 13.03 3.66 8.22
CA LYS A 86 13.01 4.90 9.01
C LYS A 86 14.35 5.65 8.94
N ASP A 87 15.48 4.95 8.95
CA ASP A 87 16.82 5.51 8.80
C ASP A 87 17.04 6.12 7.40
N ARG A 88 16.28 5.65 6.39
CA ARG A 88 16.20 6.28 5.05
C ARG A 88 15.21 7.45 4.99
N GLY A 89 14.66 7.85 6.13
CA GLY A 89 13.78 9.00 6.29
C GLY A 89 12.29 8.67 6.24
N ALA A 90 11.88 7.39 6.17
CA ALA A 90 10.46 7.05 6.13
C ALA A 90 9.77 7.38 7.47
N SER A 91 8.67 8.13 7.41
CA SER A 91 7.77 8.39 8.55
C SER A 91 6.47 7.57 8.49
N LEU A 92 6.19 6.98 7.33
CA LEU A 92 5.10 6.05 7.07
C LEU A 92 5.68 4.82 6.38
N ILE A 93 5.30 3.63 6.84
CA ILE A 93 5.54 2.37 6.15
C ILE A 93 4.22 1.83 5.60
N VAL A 94 4.25 1.36 4.35
CA VAL A 94 3.20 0.57 3.73
C VAL A 94 3.74 -0.84 3.51
N THR A 95 3.19 -1.83 4.20
CA THR A 95 3.52 -3.23 3.91
C THR A 95 2.65 -3.73 2.76
N VAL A 96 3.22 -4.55 1.89
CA VAL A 96 2.55 -5.13 0.72
C VAL A 96 2.75 -6.64 0.74
N ASP A 97 1.64 -7.37 0.63
CA ASP A 97 1.61 -8.83 0.63
C ASP A 97 2.19 -9.49 1.90
N CYS A 98 2.19 -8.71 2.98
CA CYS A 98 2.64 -9.15 4.29
C CYS A 98 2.19 -8.14 5.36
N GLY A 99 2.41 -8.51 6.62
CA GLY A 99 2.18 -7.64 7.77
C GLY A 99 0.92 -7.95 8.55
N ALA A 100 -0.08 -8.64 7.99
CA ALA A 100 -1.31 -8.97 8.73
C ALA A 100 -1.06 -9.82 9.99
N ALA A 101 0.00 -10.62 10.00
CA ALA A 101 0.44 -11.40 11.16
C ALA A 101 1.61 -10.77 11.95
N ALA A 102 2.14 -9.61 11.52
CA ALA A 102 3.34 -8.99 12.08
C ALA A 102 3.05 -8.15 13.34
N HIS A 103 2.27 -8.70 14.27
CA HIS A 103 1.79 -7.99 15.47
C HIS A 103 2.90 -7.34 16.29
N GLN A 104 3.98 -8.07 16.53
CA GLN A 104 5.10 -7.59 17.34
C GLN A 104 5.84 -6.43 16.65
N ALA A 105 6.31 -6.66 15.41
CA ALA A 105 7.06 -5.65 14.66
C ALA A 105 6.26 -4.35 14.46
N ILE A 106 4.97 -4.46 14.16
CA ILE A 106 4.08 -3.31 14.00
C ILE A 106 3.82 -2.59 15.34
N GLY A 107 3.63 -3.35 16.43
CA GLY A 107 3.49 -2.77 17.77
C GLY A 107 4.73 -2.00 18.21
N GLU A 108 5.92 -2.53 17.93
CA GLU A 108 7.20 -1.87 18.20
C GLU A 108 7.38 -0.61 17.32
N ALA A 109 7.07 -0.68 16.02
CA ALA A 109 7.10 0.48 15.13
C ALA A 109 6.20 1.62 15.62
N ALA A 110 4.97 1.28 16.05
CA ALA A 110 4.04 2.25 16.61
C ALA A 110 4.57 2.90 17.89
N ALA A 111 5.18 2.12 18.79
CA ALA A 111 5.83 2.64 19.99
C ALA A 111 7.00 3.59 19.68
N GLU A 112 7.61 3.45 18.50
CA GLU A 112 8.67 4.33 17.99
C GLU A 112 8.15 5.51 17.14
N GLY A 113 6.83 5.71 17.08
CA GLY A 113 6.21 6.79 16.32
C GLY A 113 6.31 6.61 14.81
N LEU A 114 6.45 5.37 14.34
CA LEU A 114 6.45 5.02 12.92
C LEU A 114 5.09 4.44 12.54
N ASP A 115 4.36 5.15 11.68
CA ASP A 115 3.05 4.68 11.23
C ASP A 115 3.22 3.52 10.25
N VAL A 116 2.38 2.48 10.41
CA VAL A 116 2.36 1.34 9.50
C VAL A 116 0.95 1.14 8.95
N VAL A 117 0.82 1.14 7.62
CA VAL A 117 -0.37 0.73 6.88
C VAL A 117 -0.10 -0.65 6.29
N VAL A 118 -0.97 -1.62 6.58
CA VAL A 118 -0.85 -2.99 6.07
C VAL A 118 -1.78 -3.16 4.87
N LEU A 119 -1.23 -3.57 3.72
CA LEU A 119 -1.96 -3.97 2.52
C LEU A 119 -1.66 -5.45 2.26
N ASP A 120 -2.56 -6.32 2.69
CA ASP A 120 -2.34 -7.77 2.69
C ASP A 120 -3.60 -8.50 2.22
N HIS A 121 -3.48 -9.77 1.91
CA HIS A 121 -4.59 -10.64 1.53
C HIS A 121 -4.50 -12.04 2.14
N HIS A 122 -3.46 -12.34 2.93
CA HIS A 122 -3.33 -13.62 3.61
C HIS A 122 -4.51 -13.88 4.57
N GLN A 123 -4.78 -15.16 4.82
CA GLN A 123 -5.76 -15.58 5.82
C GLN A 123 -5.37 -15.05 7.21
N MET A 124 -6.37 -14.59 7.96
CA MET A 124 -6.16 -14.03 9.30
C MET A 124 -6.82 -14.91 10.36
N GLU A 125 -6.02 -15.39 11.31
CA GLU A 125 -6.50 -16.19 12.44
C GLU A 125 -6.91 -15.34 13.66
N GLY A 126 -6.70 -14.02 13.59
CA GLY A 126 -6.92 -13.09 14.70
C GLY A 126 -7.26 -11.67 14.24
N PRO A 127 -7.36 -10.72 15.19
CA PRO A 127 -7.61 -9.31 14.85
C PRO A 127 -6.44 -8.71 14.06
N ALA A 128 -6.64 -7.55 13.45
CA ALA A 128 -5.55 -6.78 12.87
C ALA A 128 -4.48 -6.41 13.93
N PRO A 129 -3.21 -6.19 13.52
CA PRO A 129 -2.16 -5.68 14.41
C PRO A 129 -2.58 -4.38 15.10
N ALA A 130 -2.67 -4.39 16.43
CA ALA A 130 -3.19 -3.25 17.20
C ALA A 130 -2.36 -1.95 17.08
N GLY A 131 -1.08 -2.06 16.67
CA GLY A 131 -0.22 -0.90 16.39
C GLY A 131 -0.30 -0.39 14.94
N ALA A 132 -1.02 -1.08 14.05
CA ALA A 132 -1.16 -0.62 12.67
C ALA A 132 -2.05 0.63 12.64
N TRP A 133 -1.68 1.61 11.82
CA TRP A 133 -2.55 2.74 11.50
C TRP A 133 -3.83 2.27 10.79
N ALA A 134 -3.67 1.32 9.88
CA ALA A 134 -4.76 0.70 9.13
C ALA A 134 -4.31 -0.68 8.65
N THR A 135 -5.22 -1.65 8.62
CA THR A 135 -4.97 -2.97 8.02
C THR A 135 -6.02 -3.28 6.97
N VAL A 136 -5.69 -3.08 5.71
CA VAL A 136 -6.57 -3.45 4.59
C VAL A 136 -6.27 -4.89 4.22
N ASN A 137 -7.17 -5.80 4.58
CA ASN A 137 -7.11 -7.19 4.17
C ASN A 137 -8.54 -7.77 4.04
N PRO A 138 -8.94 -8.24 2.84
CA PRO A 138 -10.29 -8.76 2.59
C PRO A 138 -10.58 -10.09 3.31
N ASN A 139 -9.57 -10.75 3.86
CA ASN A 139 -9.71 -11.96 4.68
C ASN A 139 -9.76 -11.67 6.19
N ARG A 140 -9.89 -10.39 6.59
CA ARG A 140 -10.24 -10.02 7.96
C ARG A 140 -11.63 -10.54 8.34
N ALA A 141 -11.78 -10.95 9.59
CA ALA A 141 -13.06 -11.45 10.11
C ALA A 141 -14.20 -10.40 10.11
N ASP A 142 -13.86 -9.12 10.18
CA ASP A 142 -14.81 -7.99 10.19
C ASP A 142 -14.97 -7.31 8.82
N ASP A 143 -14.27 -7.78 7.79
CA ASP A 143 -14.42 -7.26 6.42
C ASP A 143 -15.64 -7.91 5.74
N ALA A 144 -16.59 -7.07 5.32
CA ALA A 144 -17.84 -7.50 4.70
C ALA A 144 -17.85 -7.25 3.17
N SER A 145 -16.70 -6.94 2.56
CA SER A 145 -16.61 -6.58 1.14
C SER A 145 -16.96 -7.73 0.20
N GLY A 146 -16.75 -8.97 0.64
CA GLY A 146 -16.83 -10.16 -0.21
C GLY A 146 -15.70 -10.29 -1.23
N LEU A 147 -14.61 -9.52 -1.07
CA LEU A 147 -13.49 -9.44 -2.00
C LEU A 147 -12.31 -10.36 -1.62
N THR A 148 -12.58 -11.51 -1.00
CA THR A 148 -11.58 -12.47 -0.47
C THR A 148 -10.63 -13.06 -1.53
N LEU A 149 -10.95 -12.89 -2.81
CA LEU A 149 -10.15 -13.35 -3.96
C LEU A 149 -9.18 -12.30 -4.50
N LEU A 150 -9.11 -11.10 -3.91
CA LEU A 150 -8.11 -10.11 -4.30
C LEU A 150 -6.70 -10.63 -3.97
N SER A 151 -5.77 -10.44 -4.90
CA SER A 151 -4.34 -10.54 -4.65
C SER A 151 -3.86 -9.29 -3.89
N ALA A 152 -2.66 -9.32 -3.29
CA ALA A 152 -2.08 -8.15 -2.67
C ALA A 152 -1.90 -7.00 -3.67
N ALA A 153 -1.44 -7.26 -4.89
CA ALA A 153 -1.42 -6.25 -5.96
C ALA A 153 -2.82 -5.70 -6.29
N GLY A 154 -3.86 -6.53 -6.21
CA GLY A 154 -5.26 -6.10 -6.32
C GLY A 154 -5.68 -5.17 -5.18
N VAL A 155 -5.33 -5.50 -3.93
CA VAL A 155 -5.57 -4.63 -2.76
C VAL A 155 -4.83 -3.29 -2.92
N VAL A 156 -3.55 -3.32 -3.33
CA VAL A 156 -2.76 -2.11 -3.63
C VAL A 156 -3.43 -1.25 -4.69
N PHE A 157 -3.93 -1.85 -5.77
CA PHE A 157 -4.62 -1.11 -6.82
C PHE A 157 -5.89 -0.42 -6.29
N MET A 158 -6.68 -1.11 -5.47
CA MET A 158 -7.84 -0.52 -4.80
C MET A 158 -7.42 0.64 -3.88
N THR A 159 -6.29 0.50 -3.18
CA THR A 159 -5.70 1.54 -2.34
C THR A 159 -5.32 2.78 -3.13
N ILE A 160 -4.60 2.67 -4.27
CA ILE A 160 -4.24 3.87 -5.04
C ILE A 160 -5.47 4.58 -5.62
N VAL A 161 -6.55 3.86 -5.94
CA VAL A 161 -7.83 4.44 -6.34
C VAL A 161 -8.43 5.26 -5.20
N ALA A 162 -8.40 4.72 -3.98
CA ALA A 162 -8.86 5.40 -2.76
C ALA A 162 -8.00 6.63 -2.42
N VAL A 163 -6.68 6.51 -2.47
CA VAL A 163 -5.72 7.61 -2.24
C VAL A 163 -5.94 8.72 -3.24
N ASN A 164 -6.06 8.38 -4.53
CA ASN A 164 -6.29 9.35 -5.59
C ASN A 164 -7.64 10.08 -5.41
N ARG A 165 -8.68 9.38 -4.93
CA ARG A 165 -9.95 10.01 -4.53
C ARG A 165 -9.75 11.00 -3.37
N ALA A 166 -8.99 10.63 -2.34
CA ALA A 166 -8.71 11.49 -1.19
C ALA A 166 -7.89 12.74 -1.58
N LEU A 167 -6.86 12.58 -2.43
CA LEU A 167 -6.07 13.69 -2.98
C LEU A 167 -6.94 14.64 -3.80
N ARG A 168 -7.83 14.11 -4.65
CA ARG A 168 -8.78 14.92 -5.43
C ARG A 168 -9.71 15.73 -4.53
N ALA A 169 -10.27 15.12 -3.49
CA ALA A 169 -11.15 15.78 -2.53
C ALA A 169 -10.44 16.92 -1.77
N ARG A 170 -9.13 16.80 -1.58
CA ARG A 170 -8.27 17.82 -0.92
C ARG A 170 -7.68 18.85 -1.92
N GLY A 171 -8.11 18.82 -3.18
CA GLY A 171 -7.69 19.79 -4.20
C GLY A 171 -6.28 19.60 -4.73
N TYR A 172 -5.62 18.46 -4.47
CA TYR A 172 -4.22 18.22 -4.88
C TYR A 172 -4.00 18.36 -6.39
N PHE A 173 -5.01 17.99 -7.19
CA PHE A 173 -4.97 18.03 -8.65
C PHE A 173 -5.48 19.35 -9.24
N ALA A 174 -5.78 20.38 -8.44
CA ALA A 174 -6.19 21.67 -8.97
C ALA A 174 -5.08 22.35 -9.80
N SER A 175 -3.82 22.08 -9.47
CA SER A 175 -2.63 22.61 -10.16
C SER A 175 -1.68 21.52 -10.65
N ARG A 176 -2.08 20.24 -10.58
CA ARG A 176 -1.25 19.08 -10.93
C ARG A 176 -2.04 18.14 -11.83
N ARG A 177 -1.35 17.43 -12.72
CA ARG A 177 -2.00 16.42 -13.55
C ARG A 177 -2.40 15.22 -12.69
N GLU A 178 -3.66 14.83 -12.75
CA GLU A 178 -4.12 13.58 -12.14
C GLU A 178 -3.58 12.38 -12.96
N PRO A 179 -2.96 11.37 -12.33
CA PRO A 179 -2.44 10.20 -13.03
C PRO A 179 -3.56 9.32 -13.60
N ASP A 180 -3.33 8.70 -14.76
CA ASP A 180 -4.23 7.68 -15.29
C ASP A 180 -3.97 6.35 -14.58
N LEU A 181 -4.78 6.04 -13.57
CA LEU A 181 -4.56 4.83 -12.75
C LEU A 181 -4.54 3.54 -13.58
N LYS A 182 -5.20 3.49 -14.75
CA LYS A 182 -5.24 2.30 -15.59
C LYS A 182 -3.87 1.96 -16.19
N SER A 183 -2.97 2.94 -16.33
CA SER A 183 -1.63 2.69 -16.86
C SER A 183 -0.80 1.79 -15.94
N PHE A 184 -1.15 1.73 -14.65
CA PHE A 184 -0.47 0.88 -13.66
C PHE A 184 -0.88 -0.59 -13.71
N LEU A 185 -1.92 -0.95 -14.47
CA LEU A 185 -2.37 -2.35 -14.70
C LEU A 185 -1.68 -3.02 -15.89
N GLY A 186 -0.64 -2.41 -16.48
CA GLY A 186 0.19 -3.04 -17.50
C GLY A 186 -0.23 -2.82 -18.96
N SER A 187 -1.11 -1.86 -19.26
CA SER A 187 -1.47 -1.53 -20.65
C SER A 187 -0.65 -0.36 -21.22
N HIS A 188 0.38 -0.74 -22.00
CA HIS A 188 1.13 0.02 -23.01
C HIS A 188 1.97 1.24 -22.55
N GLY A 189 3.31 1.04 -22.50
CA GLY A 189 4.30 2.11 -22.73
C GLY A 189 5.16 2.57 -21.54
N ALA A 190 4.91 2.13 -20.31
CA ALA A 190 5.57 2.70 -19.12
C ALA A 190 6.86 1.98 -18.66
N TRP A 191 7.26 0.86 -19.28
CA TRP A 191 8.36 0.02 -18.78
C TRP A 191 9.72 0.27 -19.44
N THR A 192 9.86 1.26 -20.31
CA THR A 192 11.17 1.64 -20.87
C THR A 192 11.87 2.60 -19.90
N GLY A 193 12.45 2.09 -18.80
CA GLY A 193 13.28 2.95 -17.95
C GLY A 193 13.68 2.45 -16.55
N PHE A 194 13.19 1.31 -16.07
CA PHE A 194 13.52 0.86 -14.71
C PHE A 194 14.48 -0.34 -14.74
N ALA A 195 15.73 -0.08 -14.36
CA ALA A 195 16.56 -1.08 -13.70
C ALA A 195 16.29 -0.93 -12.19
N ILE A 196 15.85 -2.03 -11.59
CA ILE A 196 16.01 -2.29 -10.15
C ILE A 196 17.49 -2.50 -9.84
#